data_AF-A0A527GHP5-F1
#
_entry.id   AF-A0A527GHP5-F1
#
_cell.length_a   1.000
_cell.length_b   1.000
_cell.length_c   1.000
_cell.angle_alpha   90.00
_cell.angle_beta   90.00
_cell.angle_gamma   90.00
#
_symmetry.space_group_name_H-M   'P 1'
#
loop_
_entity.id
_entity.type
_entity.pdbx_description
1 polymer ?
#
loop_
_entity_poly.entity_id
_entity_poly.type
_entity_poly.pdbx_seq_one_letter_code
_entity_poly.pdbx_strand_id
1 'polypeptide(L)'
;SVARRRVPQSMPHARWVERDMAGLWQATADAIKEAIALSGRPAGDIRAVAATAHGDGLYLLDKDRRPLGPGILSLDSRAGEIV
;
A
#
# COMPACT_ATOMS: atom_id res chain seq x y z
N SER A 1 5.84 -19.64 5.64
CA SER A 1 6.31 -18.49 6.46
C SER A 1 5.35 -17.33 6.30
N VAL A 2 5.26 -16.45 7.30
CA VAL A 2 4.45 -15.22 7.23
C VAL A 2 5.32 -14.06 7.67
N ALA A 3 5.38 -13.01 6.86
CA ALA A 3 6.01 -11.73 7.21
C ALA A 3 5.00 -10.60 7.03
N ARG A 4 5.14 -9.55 7.84
CA ARG A 4 4.23 -8.40 7.84
C ARG A 4 4.99 -7.11 8.12
N ARG A 5 4.49 -6.00 7.60
CA ARG A 5 4.94 -4.65 7.93
C ARG A 5 3.74 -3.80 8.33
N ARG A 6 3.93 -2.93 9.31
CA ARG A 6 2.92 -1.92 9.65
C ARG A 6 2.98 -0.84 8.59
N VAL A 7 1.85 -0.51 7.99
CA VAL A 7 1.71 0.62 7.08
C VAL A 7 0.83 1.67 7.76
N PRO A 8 1.42 2.76 8.31
CA PRO A 8 0.66 3.76 9.04
C PRO A 8 -0.29 4.52 8.12
N GLN A 9 -1.38 5.01 8.70
CA GLN A 9 -2.24 6.01 8.09
C GLN A 9 -1.91 7.39 8.69
N SER A 10 -2.12 8.43 7.89
CA SER A 10 -2.08 9.83 8.32
C SER A 10 -3.49 10.40 8.34
N MET A 11 -3.79 11.23 9.33
CA MET A 11 -5.11 11.86 9.51
C MET A 11 -4.89 13.35 9.79
N PRO A 12 -4.42 14.13 8.80
CA PRO A 12 -4.00 15.52 9.02
C PRO A 12 -5.16 16.45 9.34
N HIS A 13 -6.37 16.10 8.91
CA HIS A 13 -7.60 16.84 9.16
C HIS A 13 -8.77 15.88 9.46
N ALA A 14 -9.84 16.41 10.03
CA ALA A 14 -11.08 15.66 10.17
C ALA A 14 -11.54 15.15 8.79
N ARG A 15 -12.05 13.92 8.74
CA ARG A 15 -12.51 13.22 7.52
C ARG A 15 -11.40 12.82 6.53
N TRP A 16 -10.15 13.19 6.78
CA TRP A 16 -9.02 12.82 5.92
C TRP A 16 -8.36 11.54 6.46
N VAL A 17 -8.24 10.51 5.62
CA VAL A 17 -7.53 9.27 5.94
C VAL A 17 -6.59 8.93 4.78
N GLU A 18 -5.30 9.14 5.00
CA GLU A 18 -4.27 9.14 3.98
C GLU A 18 -3.18 8.11 4.24
N ARG A 19 -2.37 7.82 3.22
CA ARG A 19 -1.23 6.92 3.32
C ARG A 19 -0.07 7.38 2.43
N ASP A 20 1.14 7.33 2.97
CA ASP A 20 2.35 7.48 2.18
C ASP A 20 2.51 6.30 1.20
N MET A 21 2.51 6.59 -0.09
CA MET A 21 2.58 5.59 -1.15
C MET A 21 3.97 4.97 -1.27
N ALA A 22 5.03 5.74 -1.01
CA ALA A 22 6.40 5.23 -1.06
C ALA A 22 6.64 4.27 0.11
N GLY A 23 6.23 4.66 1.32
CA GLY A 23 6.28 3.81 2.50
C GLY A 23 5.43 2.54 2.37
N LEU A 24 4.25 2.62 1.75
CA LEU A 24 3.44 1.43 1.42
C LEU A 24 4.20 0.46 0.51
N TRP A 25 4.83 0.96 -0.56
CA TRP A 25 5.60 0.13 -1.48
C TRP A 25 6.81 -0.52 -0.78
N GLN A 26 7.58 0.27 -0.03
CA GLN A 26 8.74 -0.22 0.71
C GLN A 26 8.34 -1.32 1.72
N ALA A 27 7.28 -1.08 2.49
CA ALA A 27 6.75 -2.05 3.45
C ALA A 27 6.31 -3.36 2.77
N THR A 28 5.68 -3.26 1.60
CA THR A 28 5.26 -4.43 0.80
C THR A 28 6.48 -5.23 0.32
N ALA A 29 7.45 -4.55 -0.28
CA ALA A 29 8.68 -5.17 -0.79
C ALA A 29 9.47 -5.86 0.34
N ASP A 30 9.58 -5.21 1.51
CA ASP A 30 10.28 -5.78 2.67
C ASP A 30 9.57 -7.01 3.23
N ALA A 31 8.23 -6.99 3.32
CA ALA A 31 7.46 -8.16 3.76
C ALA A 31 7.62 -9.33 2.79
N ILE A 32 7.58 -9.09 1.47
CA ILE A 32 7.79 -10.13 0.46
C ILE A 32 9.20 -10.73 0.60
N LYS A 33 10.23 -9.87 0.68
CA LYS A 33 11.62 -10.30 0.83
C LYS A 33 11.83 -11.17 2.06
N GLU A 34 11.29 -10.77 3.21
CA GLU A 34 11.37 -11.55 4.44
C GLU A 34 10.59 -12.87 4.34
N ALA A 35 9.39 -12.87 3.76
CA ALA A 35 8.60 -14.10 3.60
C ALA A 35 9.35 -15.15 2.76
N ILE A 36 10.01 -14.71 1.68
CA ILE A 36 10.86 -15.57 0.84
C ILE A 36 12.04 -16.10 1.65
N ALA A 37 12.78 -15.24 2.36
CA ALA A 37 13.91 -15.66 3.19
C ALA A 37 13.50 -16.70 4.25
N LEU A 38 12.39 -16.45 4.95
CA LEU A 38 11.83 -17.35 5.98
C LEU A 38 11.28 -18.66 5.40
N SER A 39 11.05 -18.74 4.08
CA SER A 39 10.55 -19.97 3.46
C SER A 39 11.63 -21.05 3.32
N GLY A 40 12.92 -20.66 3.39
CA GLY A 40 14.05 -21.56 3.15
C GLY A 40 14.16 -22.07 1.70
N ARG A 41 13.38 -21.50 0.78
CA ARG A 41 13.33 -21.88 -0.64
C ARG A 41 13.83 -20.74 -1.54
N PRO A 42 14.41 -21.05 -2.71
CA PRO A 42 14.78 -20.02 -3.67
C PRO A 42 13.54 -19.31 -4.21
N ALA A 43 13.65 -18.00 -4.47
CA ALA A 43 12.55 -17.20 -5.03
C ALA A 43 12.02 -17.76 -6.36
N GLY A 44 12.88 -18.44 -7.14
CA GLY A 44 12.50 -19.09 -8.41
C GLY A 44 11.48 -20.23 -8.28
N ASP A 45 11.22 -20.72 -7.07
CA ASP A 45 10.15 -21.70 -6.83
C ASP A 45 8.75 -21.09 -6.91
N ILE A 46 8.62 -19.76 -6.80
CA ILE A 46 7.34 -19.06 -6.85
C ILE A 46 6.81 -19.07 -8.29
N ARG A 47 5.76 -19.84 -8.54
CA ARG A 47 5.16 -19.99 -9.88
C ARG A 47 4.11 -18.92 -10.22
N ALA A 48 3.53 -18.29 -9.21
CA ALA A 48 2.48 -17.29 -9.40
C ALA A 48 2.46 -16.31 -8.22
N VAL A 49 1.96 -15.10 -8.48
CA VAL A 49 1.70 -14.06 -7.49
C VAL A 49 0.26 -13.61 -7.65
N ALA A 50 -0.50 -13.59 -6.56
CA ALA A 50 -1.84 -13.01 -6.51
C ALA A 50 -1.78 -11.70 -5.71
N ALA A 51 -2.12 -10.59 -6.36
CA ALA A 51 -2.20 -9.30 -5.69
C ALA A 51 -3.57 -9.15 -5.01
N THR A 52 -3.56 -8.73 -3.75
CA THR A 52 -4.74 -8.31 -3.01
C THR A 52 -4.49 -6.95 -2.40
N ALA A 53 -5.54 -6.14 -2.28
CA ALA A 53 -5.48 -4.79 -1.72
C ALA A 53 -6.83 -4.45 -1.09
N HIS A 54 -6.87 -3.37 -0.30
CA HIS A 54 -8.16 -2.81 0.10
C HIS A 54 -8.84 -2.11 -1.08
N GLY A 55 -10.18 -2.10 -1.07
CA GLY A 55 -10.98 -1.37 -2.06
C GLY A 55 -11.02 0.14 -1.83
N ASP A 56 -11.68 0.84 -2.77
CA ASP A 56 -12.13 2.23 -2.70
C ASP A 56 -11.08 3.29 -2.33
N GLY A 57 -9.79 2.99 -2.52
CA GLY A 57 -8.72 3.97 -2.37
C GLY A 57 -8.41 4.69 -3.67
N LEU A 58 -7.98 5.96 -3.58
CA LEU A 58 -7.51 6.75 -4.70
C LEU A 58 -6.00 7.00 -4.60
N TYR A 59 -5.27 6.56 -5.63
CA TYR A 59 -3.80 6.59 -5.69
C TYR A 59 -3.35 7.21 -7.00
N LEU A 60 -3.07 8.52 -6.98
CA LEU A 60 -2.76 9.29 -8.19
C LEU A 60 -1.27 9.31 -8.48
N LEU A 61 -0.92 9.07 -9.75
CA LEU A 61 0.44 9.12 -10.25
C LEU A 61 0.56 10.15 -11.37
N ASP A 62 1.75 10.73 -11.51
CA ASP A 62 2.12 11.50 -12.70
C ASP A 62 2.46 10.57 -13.89
N LYS A 63 2.78 11.17 -15.04
CA LYS A 63 3.19 10.44 -16.26
C LYS A 63 4.48 9.63 -16.10
N ASP A 64 5.30 9.96 -15.12
CA ASP A 64 6.56 9.28 -14.81
C ASP A 64 6.36 8.21 -13.71
N ARG A 65 5.12 7.94 -13.32
CA ARG A 65 4.71 6.99 -12.27
C ARG A 65 5.13 7.41 -10.86
N ARG A 66 5.31 8.71 -10.60
CA ARG A 66 5.57 9.24 -9.26
C ARG A 66 4.26 9.62 -8.58
N PRO A 67 4.11 9.43 -7.25
CA PRO A 67 2.94 9.88 -6.51
C PRO A 67 2.71 11.39 -6.68
N LEU A 68 1.47 11.79 -6.98
CA LEU A 68 1.05 13.20 -7.00
C LEU A 68 0.65 13.71 -5.60
N GLY A 69 0.68 12.84 -4.60
CA GLY A 69 0.30 13.11 -3.21
C GLY A 69 0.19 11.80 -2.43
N PRO A 70 -0.32 11.85 -1.19
CA PRO A 70 -0.65 10.64 -0.44
C PRO A 70 -1.80 9.87 -1.11
N GLY A 71 -1.85 8.57 -0.90
CA GLY A 71 -3.02 7.77 -1.23
C GLY A 71 -4.18 8.12 -0.29
N ILE A 72 -5.37 8.29 -0.85
CA ILE A 72 -6.62 8.55 -0.11
C ILE A 72 -7.30 7.20 0.13
N LEU A 73 -7.56 6.85 1.39
CA LEU A 73 -8.10 5.54 1.75
C LEU A 73 -9.63 5.52 1.70
N SER A 74 -10.23 4.32 1.67
CA SER A 74 -11.68 4.13 1.62
C SER A 74 -12.45 4.70 2.81
N LEU A 75 -11.77 4.96 3.92
CA LEU A 75 -12.34 5.60 5.11
C LEU A 75 -12.38 7.12 5.01
N ASP A 76 -11.74 7.69 3.99
CA ASP A 76 -11.73 9.13 3.75
C ASP A 76 -13.12 9.60 3.28
N SER A 77 -13.55 10.74 3.79
CA SER A 77 -14.83 11.35 3.41
C SER A 77 -14.71 12.86 3.24
N ARG A 78 -13.52 13.34 2.87
CA ARG A 78 -13.27 14.78 2.60
C ARG A 78 -14.15 15.35 1.49
N ALA A 79 -14.61 14.49 0.57
CA ALA A 79 -15.44 14.86 -0.57
C ALA A 79 -16.94 14.75 -0.28
N GLY A 80 -17.36 14.50 0.97
CA GLY A 80 -18.75 14.24 1.32
C GLY A 80 -19.73 15.38 0.99
N GLU A 81 -19.26 16.63 0.87
CA GLU A 81 -20.09 17.78 0.48
C GLU A 81 -20.23 17.95 -1.06
N ILE A 82 -19.49 17.16 -1.84
CA ILE A 82 -19.48 17.23 -3.32
C ILE A 82 -20.48 16.24 -3.91
N VAL A 83 -20.75 15.13 -3.22
CA VAL A 83 -21.53 13.97 -3.69
C VAL A 83 -22.82 13.78 -2.90
#